data_AF-A0A9E6JNH1-F1
#
_entry.id   AF-A0A9E6JNH1-F1
#
_cell.length_a   1.000
_cell.length_b   1.000
_cell.length_c   1.000
_cell.angle_alpha   90.00
_cell.angle_beta   90.00
_cell.angle_gamma   90.00
#
_symmetry.space_group_name_H-M   'P 1'
#
loop_
_entity.id
_entity.type
_entity.pdbx_description
1 polymer ?
#
loop_
_entity_poly.entity_id
_entity_poly.type
_entity_poly.pdbx_seq_one_letter_code
_entity_poly.pdbx_strand_id
1 'polypeptide(L)'
;MRTLLSCLVATTLVAAAPAPATRKGDQVDDYFGTKIADPYRWLEDDNAPETKAWVAAQNQVTNARLSAIPQRKAILERLRALQDYEKFTAPRKEGRNYFYSHNTGLQNQSVVYVTTDPARPGKVLLDPNGLSKEGTMALSGMSPSPDGRLVAYAVAAAGSDWKTWKVRDVATGRDLPDELQWTKFANVAWNRKGTGFFYVAYAAPGQGEALKGVTKSPKVRFHAMGTPQADDVLVYERPDQPEWYLAPDVTDDGRWLTIHISKGDAPEHSVLLKDLRKPGSKVVPFLDRFDARYTTVGSKGDTFYFKTDKGAPRGRLVAVRVNHADPKDWTELIPQAAGTDVLQGVSLVGGRFVANWMRDAHTAITFHSLKGARLSELALPGVGTVGGFHGRIQDREAFYTYTSFNTPPAVHRYDFATGTSTVLHAPKVAFDPAAYVVSQVFYPSKDGTKIPMFLVHRKGLALDGTNPTLLYGYGGFDVSLTPSFSALRVAWLEMGGVYAQPSLRGGGEYGKPWHDAGRLANKQNVFDDFI
;
A
#
# COMPACT_ATOMS: atom_id res chain seq x y z
N MET A 1 -57.08 32.67 7.41
CA MET A 1 -56.83 31.46 8.23
C MET A 1 -56.11 30.45 7.37
N ARG A 2 -54.97 29.93 7.85
CA ARG A 2 -53.96 29.18 7.09
C ARG A 2 -54.50 27.85 6.55
N THR A 3 -54.37 27.64 5.25
CA THR A 3 -54.59 26.36 4.57
C THR A 3 -53.36 25.47 4.77
N LEU A 4 -53.50 24.38 5.51
CA LEU A 4 -52.49 23.32 5.61
C LEU A 4 -52.57 22.45 4.34
N LEU A 5 -51.55 22.55 3.49
CA LEU A 5 -51.34 21.65 2.37
C LEU A 5 -50.45 20.49 2.85
N SER A 6 -51.07 19.38 3.22
CA SER A 6 -50.36 18.13 3.53
C SER A 6 -49.82 17.53 2.24
N CYS A 7 -48.52 17.70 1.98
CA CYS A 7 -47.83 16.93 0.94
C CYS A 7 -47.70 15.47 1.39
N LEU A 8 -48.63 14.61 0.95
CA LEU A 8 -48.43 13.17 0.92
C LEU A 8 -47.37 12.88 -0.15
N VAL A 9 -46.13 12.64 0.25
CA VAL A 9 -45.16 11.97 -0.61
C VAL A 9 -45.55 10.50 -0.63
N ALA A 10 -46.29 10.09 -1.65
CA ALA A 10 -46.55 8.69 -1.92
C ALA A 10 -45.23 8.01 -2.31
N THR A 11 -44.59 7.36 -1.35
CA THR A 11 -43.52 6.39 -1.61
C THR A 11 -44.16 5.22 -2.33
N THR A 12 -44.16 5.24 -3.66
CA THR A 12 -44.41 4.04 -4.45
C THR A 12 -43.26 3.07 -4.13
N LEU A 13 -43.52 2.10 -3.25
CA LEU A 13 -42.70 0.90 -3.16
C LEU A 13 -42.78 0.23 -4.53
N VAL A 14 -41.80 0.46 -5.39
CA VAL A 14 -41.58 -0.40 -6.55
C VAL A 14 -41.33 -1.78 -5.99
N ALA A 15 -42.31 -2.67 -6.13
CA ALA A 15 -42.19 -4.08 -5.77
C ALA A 15 -40.95 -4.62 -6.47
N ALA A 16 -39.97 -5.06 -5.69
CA ALA A 16 -38.73 -5.59 -6.25
C ALA A 16 -39.06 -6.88 -7.03
N ALA A 17 -38.48 -7.04 -8.21
CA ALA A 17 -38.49 -8.33 -8.88
C ALA A 17 -37.94 -9.38 -7.90
N PRO A 18 -38.56 -10.58 -7.81
CA PRO A 18 -38.08 -11.62 -6.91
C PRO A 18 -36.62 -11.94 -7.21
N ALA A 19 -35.85 -12.23 -6.17
CA ALA A 19 -34.47 -12.68 -6.34
C ALA A 19 -34.44 -13.94 -7.23
N PRO A 20 -33.43 -14.10 -8.10
CA PRO A 20 -33.30 -15.31 -8.91
C PRO A 20 -33.32 -16.56 -8.04
N ALA A 21 -34.11 -17.56 -8.45
CA ALA A 21 -34.15 -18.83 -7.75
C ALA A 21 -32.74 -19.43 -7.68
N THR A 22 -32.33 -19.82 -6.47
CA THR A 22 -31.00 -20.38 -6.21
C THR A 22 -31.22 -21.79 -5.66
N ARG A 23 -30.95 -22.82 -6.48
CA ARG A 23 -31.18 -24.20 -6.06
C ARG A 23 -30.24 -24.56 -4.90
N LYS A 24 -30.74 -25.41 -4.00
CA LYS A 24 -29.95 -26.03 -2.94
C LYS A 24 -29.56 -27.44 -3.41
N GLY A 25 -28.26 -27.71 -3.46
CA GLY A 25 -27.73 -29.06 -3.62
C GLY A 25 -27.76 -29.84 -2.31
N ASP A 26 -27.25 -31.07 -2.37
CA ASP A 26 -27.17 -32.05 -1.29
C ASP A 26 -25.75 -32.28 -0.78
N GLN A 27 -24.77 -31.46 -1.19
CA GLN A 27 -23.38 -31.57 -0.74
C GLN A 27 -23.28 -31.45 0.79
N VAL A 28 -22.61 -32.43 1.40
CA VAL A 28 -22.27 -32.44 2.82
C VAL A 28 -20.83 -32.92 2.98
N ASP A 29 -20.00 -32.07 3.57
CA ASP A 29 -18.60 -32.36 3.86
C ASP A 29 -18.44 -32.86 5.31
N ASP A 30 -17.39 -33.65 5.58
CA ASP A 30 -17.07 -34.17 6.91
C ASP A 30 -15.75 -33.59 7.40
N TYR A 31 -15.80 -32.87 8.52
CA TYR A 31 -14.63 -32.34 9.21
C TYR A 31 -14.51 -33.01 10.57
N PHE A 32 -13.63 -34.01 10.67
CA PHE A 32 -13.31 -34.74 11.91
C PHE A 32 -14.56 -35.34 12.60
N GLY A 33 -15.51 -35.86 11.82
CA GLY A 33 -16.76 -36.46 12.28
C GLY A 33 -17.95 -35.49 12.32
N THR A 34 -17.73 -34.20 12.08
CA THR A 34 -18.80 -33.19 12.01
C THR A 34 -19.26 -33.02 10.56
N LYS A 35 -20.53 -33.31 10.29
CA LYS A 35 -21.15 -33.12 8.97
C LYS A 35 -21.58 -31.67 8.78
N ILE A 36 -21.11 -31.01 7.72
CA ILE A 36 -21.45 -29.62 7.37
C ILE A 36 -22.05 -29.58 5.97
N ALA A 37 -23.29 -29.10 5.85
CA ALA A 37 -23.96 -28.95 4.56
C ALA A 37 -23.47 -27.70 3.82
N ASP A 38 -23.19 -27.85 2.53
CA ASP A 38 -22.89 -26.75 1.62
C ASP A 38 -23.87 -26.74 0.43
N PRO A 39 -25.12 -26.28 0.64
CA PRO A 39 -26.17 -26.36 -0.37
C PRO A 39 -25.88 -25.51 -1.62
N TYR A 40 -24.88 -24.63 -1.58
CA TYR A 40 -24.54 -23.75 -2.69
C TYR A 40 -23.17 -24.05 -3.30
N ARG A 41 -22.57 -25.22 -2.98
CA ARG A 41 -21.28 -25.69 -3.54
C ARG A 41 -21.18 -25.53 -5.06
N TRP A 42 -22.30 -25.71 -5.77
CA TRP A 42 -22.33 -25.59 -7.24
C TRP A 42 -21.96 -24.19 -7.76
N LEU A 43 -22.12 -23.13 -6.95
CA LEU A 43 -21.71 -21.76 -7.31
C LEU A 43 -20.19 -21.57 -7.28
N GLU A 44 -19.41 -22.51 -6.74
CA GLU A 44 -17.95 -22.41 -6.70
C GLU A 44 -17.29 -22.69 -8.06
N ASP A 45 -17.96 -23.39 -8.99
CA ASP A 45 -17.46 -23.54 -10.36
C ASP A 45 -17.81 -22.29 -11.18
N ASP A 46 -16.85 -21.37 -11.27
CA ASP A 46 -16.95 -20.13 -12.03
C ASP A 46 -16.98 -20.33 -13.57
N ASN A 47 -16.63 -21.53 -14.05
CA ASN A 47 -16.65 -21.86 -15.48
C ASN A 47 -17.99 -22.45 -15.91
N ALA A 48 -18.76 -23.02 -14.97
CA ALA A 48 -20.04 -23.66 -15.22
C ALA A 48 -21.04 -22.69 -15.89
N PRO A 49 -21.73 -23.13 -16.95
CA PRO A 49 -22.79 -22.35 -17.58
C PRO A 49 -23.89 -21.93 -16.59
N GLU A 50 -24.21 -22.79 -15.61
CA GLU A 50 -25.22 -22.53 -14.58
C GLU A 50 -24.82 -21.35 -13.68
N THR A 51 -23.59 -21.34 -13.17
CA THR A 51 -23.06 -20.24 -12.34
C THR A 51 -23.04 -18.93 -13.11
N LYS A 52 -22.59 -18.94 -14.36
CA LYS A 52 -22.58 -17.73 -15.23
C LYS A 52 -23.99 -17.18 -15.45
N ALA A 53 -24.96 -18.06 -15.71
CA ALA A 53 -26.35 -17.67 -15.86
C ALA A 53 -26.93 -17.09 -14.56
N TRP A 54 -26.62 -17.69 -13.41
CA TRP A 54 -27.04 -17.19 -12.09
C TRP A 54 -26.46 -15.80 -11.79
N VAL A 55 -25.15 -15.58 -12.02
CA VAL A 55 -24.50 -14.29 -11.83
C VAL A 55 -25.13 -13.22 -12.72
N ALA A 56 -25.40 -13.54 -14.00
CA ALA A 56 -26.07 -12.62 -14.92
C ALA A 56 -27.48 -12.23 -14.41
N ALA A 57 -28.26 -13.21 -13.93
CA ALA A 57 -29.59 -12.96 -13.38
C ALA A 57 -29.54 -12.10 -12.09
N GLN A 58 -28.60 -12.36 -11.19
CA GLN A 58 -28.42 -11.56 -9.97
C GLN A 58 -28.04 -10.12 -10.29
N ASN A 59 -27.14 -9.93 -11.26
CA ASN A 59 -26.75 -8.60 -11.74
C ASN A 59 -27.93 -7.86 -12.37
N GLN A 60 -28.79 -8.54 -13.13
CA GLN A 60 -29.97 -7.92 -13.71
C GLN A 60 -30.92 -7.38 -12.63
N VAL A 61 -31.21 -8.16 -11.59
CA VAL A 61 -32.08 -7.73 -10.47
C VAL A 61 -31.45 -6.57 -9.69
N THR A 62 -30.17 -6.69 -9.36
CA THR A 62 -29.42 -5.63 -8.68
C THR A 62 -29.41 -4.33 -9.49
N ASN A 63 -29.10 -4.39 -10.79
CA ASN A 63 -29.05 -3.22 -11.67
C ASN A 63 -30.42 -2.56 -11.83
N ALA A 64 -31.49 -3.35 -11.96
CA ALA A 64 -32.84 -2.82 -12.01
C ALA A 64 -33.19 -2.08 -10.70
N ARG A 65 -32.88 -2.68 -9.54
CA ARG A 65 -33.13 -2.08 -8.23
C ARG A 65 -32.35 -0.79 -8.03
N LEU A 66 -31.05 -0.80 -8.34
CA LEU A 66 -30.20 0.38 -8.21
C LEU A 66 -30.62 1.50 -9.17
N SER A 67 -30.98 1.16 -10.41
CA SER A 67 -31.39 2.16 -11.43
C SER A 67 -32.72 2.83 -11.09
N ALA A 68 -33.58 2.17 -10.32
CA ALA A 68 -34.86 2.74 -9.86
C ALA A 68 -34.71 3.79 -8.74
N ILE A 69 -33.52 3.95 -8.13
CA ILE A 69 -33.28 4.93 -7.07
C ILE A 69 -33.28 6.34 -7.67
N PRO A 70 -34.25 7.22 -7.36
CA PRO A 70 -34.39 8.53 -8.02
C PRO A 70 -33.15 9.43 -7.84
N GLN A 71 -32.49 9.34 -6.69
CA GLN A 71 -31.32 10.15 -6.34
C GLN A 71 -30.03 9.68 -7.04
N ARG A 72 -30.00 8.49 -7.66
CA ARG A 72 -28.78 7.88 -8.21
C ARG A 72 -28.05 8.80 -9.19
N LYS A 73 -28.79 9.47 -10.08
CA LYS A 73 -28.22 10.38 -11.08
C LYS A 73 -27.54 11.58 -10.41
N ALA A 74 -28.22 12.25 -9.49
CA ALA A 74 -27.68 13.40 -8.77
C ALA A 74 -26.46 13.03 -7.91
N ILE A 75 -26.49 11.86 -7.25
CA ILE A 75 -25.34 11.33 -6.51
C ILE A 75 -24.16 11.09 -7.46
N LEU A 76 -24.38 10.45 -8.61
CA LEU A 76 -23.32 10.20 -9.60
C LEU A 76 -22.70 11.50 -10.12
N GLU A 77 -23.52 12.51 -10.43
CA GLU A 77 -23.06 13.82 -10.87
C GLU A 77 -22.21 14.51 -9.79
N ARG A 78 -22.65 14.46 -8.53
CA ARG A 78 -21.88 15.02 -7.41
C ARG A 78 -20.57 14.26 -7.17
N LEU A 79 -20.59 12.94 -7.23
CA LEU A 79 -19.39 12.10 -7.11
C LEU A 79 -18.38 12.42 -8.22
N ARG A 80 -18.82 12.62 -9.46
CA ARG A 80 -17.94 13.04 -10.57
C ARG A 80 -17.30 14.40 -10.29
N ALA A 81 -18.08 15.39 -9.87
CA ALA A 81 -17.56 16.72 -9.53
C ALA A 81 -16.56 16.70 -8.36
N LEU A 82 -16.77 15.83 -7.36
CA LEU A 82 -15.85 15.65 -6.23
C LEU A 82 -14.59 14.87 -6.60
N GLN A 83 -14.68 13.96 -7.57
CA GLN A 83 -13.56 13.14 -8.04
C GLN A 83 -12.67 13.88 -9.05
N ASP A 84 -13.24 14.85 -9.78
CA ASP A 84 -12.56 15.65 -10.81
C ASP A 84 -11.68 16.76 -10.22
N TYR A 85 -10.60 16.35 -9.57
CA TYR A 85 -9.56 17.23 -9.03
C TYR A 85 -8.17 16.66 -9.33
N GLU A 86 -7.17 17.53 -9.39
CA GLU A 86 -5.78 17.15 -9.66
C GLU A 86 -5.19 16.30 -8.52
N LYS A 87 -4.45 15.24 -8.85
CA LYS A 87 -3.85 14.32 -7.86
C LYS A 87 -2.37 14.17 -8.16
N PHE A 88 -1.52 14.47 -7.18
CA PHE A 88 -0.06 14.34 -7.29
C PHE A 88 0.47 13.33 -6.27
N THR A 89 1.45 12.52 -6.67
CA THR A 89 2.29 11.80 -5.72
C THR A 89 3.47 12.68 -5.30
N ALA A 90 4.01 12.44 -4.09
CA ALA A 90 5.29 13.03 -3.70
C ALA A 90 6.40 12.65 -4.71
N PRO A 91 7.21 13.61 -5.19
CA PRO A 91 8.30 13.30 -6.11
C PRO A 91 9.36 12.37 -5.50
N ARG A 92 9.77 11.36 -6.28
CA ARG A 92 10.95 10.54 -5.99
C ARG A 92 12.13 11.08 -6.78
N LYS A 93 13.22 11.41 -6.09
CA LYS A 93 14.46 11.89 -6.70
C LYS A 93 15.42 10.74 -7.00
N GLU A 94 15.93 10.67 -8.23
CA GLU A 94 17.06 9.82 -8.61
C GLU A 94 17.96 10.60 -9.59
N GLY A 95 19.26 10.63 -9.31
CA GLY A 95 20.19 11.52 -10.00
C GLY A 95 19.73 13.00 -9.94
N ARG A 96 19.54 13.60 -11.12
CA ARG A 96 19.05 14.98 -11.28
C ARG A 96 17.53 15.09 -11.52
N ASN A 97 16.84 13.95 -11.61
CA ASN A 97 15.46 13.86 -12.04
C ASN A 97 14.54 13.57 -10.85
N TYR A 98 13.34 14.12 -10.93
CA TYR A 98 12.22 13.90 -10.03
C TYR A 98 11.11 13.21 -10.81
N PHE A 99 10.69 12.07 -10.32
CA PHE A 99 9.63 11.25 -10.90
C PHE A 99 8.39 11.33 -10.02
N TYR A 100 7.24 11.60 -10.61
CA TYR A 100 5.98 11.67 -9.89
C TYR A 100 4.82 11.31 -10.82
N SER A 101 3.70 10.87 -10.24
CA SER A 101 2.47 10.67 -10.99
C SER A 101 1.54 11.88 -10.80
N HIS A 102 0.83 12.23 -11.87
CA HIS A 102 -0.19 13.27 -11.87
C HIS A 102 -1.44 12.76 -12.61
N ASN A 103 -2.60 12.95 -12.01
CA ASN A 103 -3.90 12.71 -12.63
C ASN A 103 -4.66 14.03 -12.67
N THR A 104 -5.11 14.45 -13.84
CA THR A 104 -5.78 15.75 -14.03
C THR A 104 -7.20 15.80 -13.46
N GLY A 105 -7.76 14.66 -13.05
CA GLY A 105 -9.12 14.57 -12.52
C GLY A 105 -9.70 13.17 -12.70
N LEU A 106 -10.25 12.93 -13.89
CA LEU A 106 -10.99 11.72 -14.26
C LEU A 106 -10.22 10.79 -15.20
N GLN A 107 -8.90 10.93 -15.33
CA GLN A 107 -8.11 9.96 -16.08
C GLN A 107 -8.21 8.59 -15.38
N ASN A 108 -8.41 7.52 -16.16
CA ASN A 108 -8.54 6.16 -15.63
C ASN A 108 -7.28 5.72 -14.86
N GLN A 109 -6.11 6.14 -15.34
CA GLN A 109 -4.81 5.90 -14.73
C GLN A 109 -4.03 7.22 -14.63
N SER A 110 -3.29 7.38 -13.53
CA SER A 110 -2.38 8.52 -13.36
C SER A 110 -1.23 8.46 -14.38
N VAL A 111 -0.84 9.61 -14.92
CA VAL A 111 0.27 9.74 -15.87
C VAL A 111 1.57 9.98 -15.10
N VAL A 112 2.66 9.35 -15.52
CA VAL A 112 3.99 9.52 -14.92
C VAL A 112 4.71 10.67 -15.60
N TYR A 113 5.25 11.58 -14.79
CA TYR A 113 6.01 12.75 -15.20
C TYR A 113 7.45 12.69 -14.69
N VAL A 114 8.33 13.39 -15.39
CA VAL A 114 9.70 13.64 -15.00
C VAL A 114 10.04 15.14 -15.09
N THR A 115 10.75 15.66 -14.09
CA THR A 115 11.26 17.04 -14.08
C THR A 115 12.65 17.10 -13.44
N THR A 116 13.41 18.15 -13.72
CA THR A 116 14.63 18.47 -12.97
C THR A 116 14.40 19.53 -11.89
N ASP A 117 13.20 20.11 -11.86
CA ASP A 117 12.77 21.11 -10.89
C ASP A 117 11.36 20.74 -10.40
N PRO A 118 11.20 20.25 -9.17
CA PRO A 118 9.91 19.79 -8.66
C PRO A 118 8.92 20.95 -8.44
N ALA A 119 9.37 22.21 -8.48
CA ALA A 119 8.49 23.38 -8.42
C ALA A 119 7.87 23.75 -9.78
N ARG A 120 8.29 23.08 -10.87
CA ARG A 120 7.76 23.30 -12.22
C ARG A 120 7.07 22.05 -12.76
N PRO A 121 6.06 22.20 -13.62
CA PRO A 121 5.46 21.06 -14.31
C PRO A 121 6.53 20.25 -15.07
N GLY A 122 6.53 18.94 -14.85
CA GLY A 122 7.37 18.00 -15.57
C GLY A 122 6.86 17.70 -16.98
N LYS A 123 7.63 16.90 -17.70
CA LYS A 123 7.26 16.32 -18.99
C LYS A 123 6.65 14.94 -18.77
N VAL A 124 5.67 14.56 -19.58
CA VAL A 124 5.12 13.20 -19.57
C VAL A 124 6.25 12.23 -19.92
N LEU A 125 6.48 11.27 -19.03
CA LEU A 125 7.41 10.16 -19.24
C LEU A 125 6.68 8.91 -19.72
N LEU A 126 5.53 8.60 -19.11
CA LEU A 126 4.72 7.42 -19.45
C LEU A 126 3.25 7.71 -19.16
N ASP A 127 2.40 7.50 -20.15
CA ASP A 127 0.94 7.56 -20.00
C ASP A 127 0.35 6.14 -20.06
N PRO A 128 -0.08 5.57 -18.93
CA PRO A 128 -0.66 4.23 -18.91
C PRO A 128 -1.98 4.12 -19.67
N ASN A 129 -2.72 5.22 -19.86
CA ASN A 129 -4.03 5.21 -20.51
C ASN A 129 -3.94 4.83 -21.99
N GLY A 130 -2.75 4.95 -22.60
CA GLY A 130 -2.47 4.54 -23.99
C GLY A 130 -1.88 3.13 -24.13
N LEU A 131 -1.68 2.37 -23.05
CA LEU A 131 -0.98 1.07 -23.11
C LEU A 131 -1.81 -0.06 -23.74
N SER A 132 -3.13 0.04 -23.71
CA SER A 132 -4.04 -0.92 -24.36
C SER A 132 -5.28 -0.19 -24.85
N LYS A 133 -5.85 -0.63 -25.98
CA LYS A 133 -7.08 -0.04 -26.53
C LYS A 133 -8.26 -0.21 -25.57
N GLU A 134 -8.27 -1.31 -24.83
CA GLU A 134 -9.31 -1.72 -23.89
C GLU A 134 -9.08 -1.16 -22.47
N GLY A 135 -7.93 -0.51 -22.21
CA GLY A 135 -7.59 0.03 -20.89
C GLY A 135 -7.32 -1.03 -19.81
N THR A 136 -7.07 -2.28 -20.20
CA THR A 136 -6.88 -3.44 -19.31
C THR A 136 -5.43 -3.63 -18.85
N MET A 137 -4.48 -2.91 -19.45
CA MET A 137 -3.09 -2.87 -18.99
C MET A 137 -2.88 -1.76 -17.96
N ALA A 138 -2.33 -2.13 -16.81
CA ALA A 138 -1.98 -1.20 -15.74
C ALA A 138 -0.46 -1.15 -15.51
N LEU A 139 0.03 0.04 -15.17
CA LEU A 139 1.37 0.23 -14.62
C LEU A 139 1.41 -0.39 -13.22
N SER A 140 2.23 -1.42 -13.01
CA SER A 140 2.27 -2.22 -11.78
C SER A 140 3.61 -2.15 -11.03
N GLY A 141 4.56 -1.35 -11.53
CA GLY A 141 5.85 -1.11 -10.89
C GLY A 141 6.68 -0.08 -11.66
N MET A 142 7.55 0.65 -10.95
CA MET A 142 8.47 1.62 -11.54
C MET A 142 9.73 1.75 -10.68
N SER A 143 10.89 1.64 -11.30
CA SER A 143 12.20 1.72 -10.66
C SER A 143 13.14 2.54 -11.54
N PRO A 144 13.35 3.84 -11.25
CA PRO A 144 14.35 4.65 -11.94
C PRO A 144 15.77 4.18 -11.62
N SER A 145 16.68 4.27 -12.59
CA SER A 145 18.09 3.98 -12.39
C SER A 145 18.72 4.99 -11.41
N PRO A 146 19.82 4.65 -10.72
CA PRO A 146 20.43 5.53 -9.71
C PRO A 146 20.88 6.90 -10.22
N ASP A 147 21.16 7.01 -11.52
CA ASP A 147 21.50 8.27 -12.19
C ASP A 147 20.27 8.99 -12.79
N GLY A 148 19.09 8.37 -12.71
CA GLY A 148 17.81 8.88 -13.20
C GLY A 148 17.70 8.91 -14.73
N ARG A 149 18.60 8.27 -15.48
CA ARG A 149 18.58 8.28 -16.95
C ARG A 149 17.65 7.24 -17.57
N LEU A 150 17.42 6.14 -16.86
CA LEU A 150 16.56 5.04 -17.29
C LEU A 150 15.45 4.83 -16.26
N VAL A 151 14.33 4.28 -16.71
CA VAL A 151 13.27 3.77 -15.84
C VAL A 151 12.89 2.38 -16.28
N ALA A 152 13.06 1.41 -15.40
CA ALA A 152 12.40 0.11 -15.55
C ALA A 152 10.95 0.25 -15.07
N TYR A 153 9.99 -0.10 -15.90
CA TYR A 153 8.57 -0.05 -15.57
C TYR A 153 7.90 -1.39 -15.87
N ALA A 154 6.96 -1.79 -15.01
CA ALA A 154 6.23 -3.04 -15.14
C ALA A 154 4.80 -2.78 -15.61
N VAL A 155 4.33 -3.61 -16.54
CA VAL A 155 2.93 -3.67 -16.94
C VAL A 155 2.32 -5.01 -16.54
N ALA A 156 1.07 -4.97 -16.11
CA ALA A 156 0.27 -6.15 -15.81
C ALA A 156 -1.06 -6.09 -16.59
N ALA A 157 -1.46 -7.21 -17.16
CA ALA A 157 -2.72 -7.33 -17.90
C ALA A 157 -3.84 -7.80 -16.97
N ALA A 158 -5.00 -7.14 -17.05
CA ALA A 158 -6.26 -7.57 -16.42
C ALA A 158 -6.15 -7.91 -14.92
N GLY A 159 -5.32 -7.18 -14.17
CA GLY A 159 -5.13 -7.39 -12.73
C GLY A 159 -4.32 -8.63 -12.35
N SER A 160 -3.64 -9.28 -13.31
CA SER A 160 -2.73 -10.38 -13.04
C SER A 160 -1.52 -9.92 -12.20
N ASP A 161 -1.05 -10.79 -11.30
CA ASP A 161 0.21 -10.58 -10.60
C ASP A 161 1.44 -10.73 -11.52
N TRP A 162 1.29 -11.37 -12.68
CA TRP A 162 2.37 -11.49 -13.65
C TRP A 162 2.70 -10.12 -14.24
N LYS A 163 4.00 -9.81 -14.26
CA LYS A 163 4.53 -8.55 -14.75
C LYS A 163 5.50 -8.78 -15.89
N THR A 164 5.38 -7.91 -16.90
CA THR A 164 6.42 -7.71 -17.90
C THR A 164 7.13 -6.40 -17.60
N TRP A 165 8.44 -6.45 -17.39
CA TRP A 165 9.27 -5.25 -17.22
C TRP A 165 9.82 -4.79 -18.56
N LYS A 166 9.81 -3.48 -18.77
CA LYS A 166 10.41 -2.78 -19.90
C LYS A 166 11.31 -1.68 -19.39
N VAL A 167 12.30 -1.27 -20.19
CA VAL A 167 13.17 -0.14 -19.83
C VAL A 167 12.94 1.02 -20.78
N ARG A 168 12.77 2.22 -20.23
CA ARG A 168 12.59 3.48 -20.95
C ARG A 168 13.75 4.43 -20.71
N ASP A 169 14.27 5.03 -21.77
CA ASP A 169 15.19 6.16 -21.69
C ASP A 169 14.42 7.44 -21.35
N VAL A 170 14.85 8.13 -20.28
CA VAL A 170 14.15 9.29 -19.73
C VAL A 170 14.28 10.52 -20.61
N ALA A 171 15.39 10.67 -21.33
CA ALA A 171 15.64 11.85 -22.15
C ALA A 171 14.82 11.83 -23.45
N THR A 172 14.70 10.67 -24.07
CA THR A 172 14.01 10.47 -25.35
C THR A 172 12.56 10.02 -25.18
N GLY A 173 12.19 9.47 -24.02
CA GLY A 173 10.88 8.88 -23.77
C GLY A 173 10.62 7.57 -24.53
N ARG A 174 11.67 6.96 -25.09
CA ARG A 174 11.58 5.74 -25.91
C ARG A 174 11.95 4.52 -25.09
N ASP A 175 11.25 3.42 -25.35
CA ASP A 175 11.60 2.13 -24.79
C ASP A 175 12.88 1.59 -25.46
N LEU A 176 13.76 1.01 -24.65
CA LEU A 176 14.91 0.24 -25.08
C LEU A 176 14.45 -1.20 -25.42
N PRO A 177 15.29 -2.00 -26.10
CA PRO A 177 14.96 -3.39 -26.45
C PRO A 177 14.78 -4.32 -25.24
N ASP A 178 15.17 -3.89 -24.05
CA ASP A 178 15.12 -4.67 -22.82
C ASP A 178 13.68 -4.96 -22.38
N GLU A 179 13.31 -6.23 -22.40
CA GLU A 179 12.02 -6.75 -21.93
C GLU A 179 12.22 -8.03 -21.09
N LEU A 180 11.61 -8.08 -19.91
CA LEU A 180 11.63 -9.25 -19.03
C LEU A 180 10.23 -9.77 -18.77
N GLN A 181 10.01 -11.03 -19.09
CA GLN A 181 8.75 -11.73 -18.84
C GLN A 181 8.85 -12.63 -17.61
N TRP A 182 7.70 -13.15 -17.17
CA TRP A 182 7.60 -14.15 -16.11
C TRP A 182 8.17 -13.69 -14.77
N THR A 183 7.88 -12.43 -14.42
CA THR A 183 8.21 -11.84 -13.12
C THR A 183 6.95 -11.66 -12.29
N LYS A 184 7.07 -11.77 -10.97
CA LYS A 184 5.95 -11.68 -10.02
C LYS A 184 6.48 -11.27 -8.63
N PHE A 185 5.65 -10.59 -7.84
CA PHE A 185 5.87 -10.27 -6.41
C PHE A 185 7.06 -9.39 -5.99
N ALA A 186 8.02 -9.08 -6.86
CA ALA A 186 9.16 -8.22 -6.54
C ALA A 186 9.31 -7.05 -7.53
N ASN A 187 9.92 -5.96 -7.06
CA ASN A 187 10.44 -4.89 -7.91
C ASN A 187 11.84 -5.24 -8.44
N VAL A 188 12.34 -4.45 -9.39
CA VAL A 188 13.73 -4.55 -9.85
C VAL A 188 14.67 -3.67 -9.04
N ALA A 189 15.87 -4.19 -8.76
CA ALA A 189 16.90 -3.52 -8.00
C ALA A 189 18.11 -3.18 -8.88
N TRP A 190 18.23 -1.91 -9.28
CA TRP A 190 19.32 -1.45 -10.12
C TRP A 190 20.67 -1.60 -9.43
N ASN A 191 21.67 -2.04 -10.20
CA ASN A 191 23.05 -1.87 -9.75
C ASN A 191 23.41 -0.38 -9.72
N ARG A 192 24.42 -0.01 -8.93
CA ARG A 192 24.77 1.40 -8.72
C ARG A 192 25.21 2.16 -9.97
N LYS A 193 25.71 1.44 -10.98
CA LYS A 193 26.18 2.00 -12.25
C LYS A 193 25.04 2.19 -13.27
N GLY A 194 23.84 1.67 -13.01
CA GLY A 194 22.73 1.71 -13.97
C GLY A 194 22.96 0.83 -15.20
N THR A 195 23.87 -0.15 -15.15
CA THR A 195 24.20 -1.02 -16.30
C THR A 195 23.36 -2.30 -16.33
N GLY A 196 22.45 -2.46 -15.38
CA GLY A 196 21.61 -3.64 -15.23
C GLY A 196 20.96 -3.67 -13.86
N PHE A 197 20.09 -4.65 -13.64
CA PHE A 197 19.32 -4.76 -12.41
C PHE A 197 19.03 -6.21 -12.03
N PHE A 198 18.84 -6.44 -10.73
CA PHE A 198 18.43 -7.71 -10.17
C PHE A 198 16.90 -7.80 -10.16
N TYR A 199 16.36 -8.98 -10.42
CA TYR A 199 14.93 -9.24 -10.44
C TYR A 199 14.61 -10.68 -10.06
N VAL A 200 13.33 -10.98 -9.83
CA VAL A 200 12.85 -12.33 -9.55
C VAL A 200 12.14 -12.88 -10.78
N ALA A 201 12.67 -14.00 -11.27
CA ALA A 201 12.12 -14.76 -12.39
C ALA A 201 11.46 -16.05 -11.91
N TYR A 202 10.41 -16.46 -12.61
CA TYR A 202 9.79 -17.77 -12.48
C TYR A 202 9.85 -18.51 -13.82
N ALA A 203 9.60 -19.82 -13.79
CA ALA A 203 9.35 -20.56 -15.02
C ALA A 203 8.08 -20.02 -15.69
N ALA A 204 8.05 -20.04 -17.03
CA ALA A 204 6.84 -19.77 -17.77
C ALA A 204 5.76 -20.79 -17.36
N PRO A 205 4.52 -20.35 -17.08
CA PRO A 205 3.43 -21.27 -16.72
C PRO A 205 3.09 -22.19 -17.89
N GLY A 206 2.59 -23.40 -17.59
CA GLY A 206 2.01 -24.28 -18.61
C GLY A 206 0.82 -23.63 -19.31
N GLN A 207 0.44 -24.14 -20.48
CA GLN A 207 -0.74 -23.62 -21.20
C GLN A 207 -1.98 -23.70 -20.30
N GLY A 208 -2.67 -22.57 -20.11
CA GLY A 208 -3.86 -22.47 -19.26
C GLY A 208 -3.60 -22.31 -17.76
N GLU A 209 -2.35 -22.37 -17.30
CA GLU A 209 -2.00 -22.32 -15.87
C GLU A 209 -1.66 -20.91 -15.36
N ALA A 210 -1.55 -19.91 -16.24
CA ALA A 210 -1.10 -18.57 -15.87
C ALA A 210 -1.94 -17.90 -14.76
N LEU A 211 -3.24 -18.25 -14.65
CA LEU A 211 -4.17 -17.72 -13.66
C LEU A 211 -4.44 -18.68 -12.47
N LYS A 212 -4.09 -19.96 -12.58
CA LYS A 212 -4.47 -21.01 -11.60
C LYS A 212 -3.27 -21.75 -10.99
N GLY A 213 -2.11 -21.70 -11.64
CA GLY A 213 -0.91 -22.42 -11.21
C GLY A 213 -0.24 -21.76 -10.00
N VAL A 214 0.12 -22.58 -9.00
CA VAL A 214 0.95 -22.13 -7.88
C VAL A 214 2.33 -21.76 -8.44
N THR A 215 2.70 -20.49 -8.30
CA THR A 215 4.00 -20.02 -8.78
C THR A 215 5.08 -20.47 -7.79
N LYS A 216 5.99 -21.35 -8.23
CA LYS A 216 7.04 -21.95 -7.39
C LYS A 216 8.44 -21.71 -7.96
N SER A 217 9.45 -21.93 -7.12
CA SER A 217 10.88 -21.90 -7.45
C SER A 217 11.36 -20.55 -8.00
N PRO A 218 11.17 -19.44 -7.25
CA PRO A 218 11.69 -18.13 -7.66
C PRO A 218 13.21 -18.16 -7.79
N LYS A 219 13.72 -17.42 -8.79
CA LYS A 219 15.15 -17.25 -9.02
C LYS A 219 15.49 -15.77 -9.04
N VAL A 220 16.48 -15.35 -8.26
CA VAL A 220 17.08 -14.03 -8.42
C VAL A 220 18.03 -14.08 -9.60
N ARG A 221 17.77 -13.25 -10.61
CA ARG A 221 18.62 -13.09 -11.79
C ARG A 221 19.14 -11.67 -11.91
N PHE A 222 20.21 -11.50 -12.67
CA PHE A 222 20.73 -10.20 -13.06
C PHE A 222 20.59 -10.03 -14.57
N HIS A 223 19.90 -8.95 -14.96
CA HIS A 223 19.76 -8.53 -16.34
C HIS A 223 20.78 -7.45 -16.68
N ALA A 224 21.59 -7.68 -17.72
CA ALA A 224 22.52 -6.68 -18.24
C ALA A 224 21.83 -5.87 -19.36
N MET A 225 21.92 -4.55 -19.30
CA MET A 225 21.29 -3.68 -20.29
C MET A 225 21.80 -3.98 -21.71
N GLY A 226 20.87 -4.08 -22.66
CA GLY A 226 21.12 -4.36 -24.07
C GLY A 226 21.30 -5.85 -24.40
N THR A 227 21.05 -6.76 -23.47
CA THR A 227 21.18 -8.21 -23.69
C THR A 227 19.81 -8.91 -23.68
N PRO A 228 19.62 -10.04 -24.39
CA PRO A 228 18.41 -10.84 -24.29
C PRO A 228 18.19 -11.39 -22.88
N GLN A 229 16.93 -11.49 -22.42
CA GLN A 229 16.57 -12.09 -21.12
C GLN A 229 17.15 -13.52 -20.94
N ALA A 230 17.31 -14.28 -22.03
CA ALA A 230 17.87 -15.63 -22.00
C ALA A 230 19.31 -15.68 -21.48
N ASP A 231 20.05 -14.58 -21.60
CA ASP A 231 21.44 -14.45 -21.17
C ASP A 231 21.57 -13.99 -19.70
N ASP A 232 20.44 -13.75 -19.03
CA ASP A 232 20.41 -13.25 -17.66
C ASP A 232 21.02 -14.24 -16.67
N VAL A 233 21.99 -13.74 -15.90
CA VAL A 233 22.81 -14.52 -14.98
C VAL A 233 22.00 -14.92 -13.76
N LEU A 234 21.99 -16.22 -13.43
CA LEU A 234 21.45 -16.71 -12.17
C LEU A 234 22.32 -16.25 -11.00
N VAL A 235 21.72 -15.54 -10.05
CA VAL A 235 22.41 -15.01 -8.87
C VAL A 235 22.12 -15.84 -7.63
N TYR A 236 20.87 -16.26 -7.44
CA TYR A 236 20.45 -17.06 -6.30
C TYR A 236 19.15 -17.82 -6.59
N GLU A 237 19.06 -19.04 -6.08
CA GLU A 237 17.84 -19.84 -6.04
C GLU A 237 17.85 -20.77 -4.82
N ARG A 238 16.67 -21.26 -4.43
CA ARG A 238 16.49 -22.25 -3.36
C ARG A 238 15.57 -23.38 -3.82
N PRO A 239 16.07 -24.31 -4.64
CA PRO A 239 15.26 -25.43 -5.15
C PRO A 239 14.77 -26.35 -4.02
N ASP A 240 15.45 -26.37 -2.88
CA ASP A 240 15.03 -27.07 -1.66
C ASP A 240 13.81 -26.43 -0.97
N GLN A 241 13.49 -25.17 -1.32
CA GLN A 241 12.40 -24.39 -0.73
C GLN A 241 11.61 -23.65 -1.81
N PRO A 242 10.87 -24.38 -2.67
CA PRO A 242 10.25 -23.83 -3.87
C PRO A 242 9.08 -22.87 -3.60
N GLU A 243 8.59 -22.79 -2.36
CA GLU A 243 7.44 -21.94 -1.99
C GLU A 243 7.86 -20.65 -1.26
N TRP A 244 9.16 -20.45 -1.02
CA TRP A 244 9.65 -19.25 -0.38
C TRP A 244 9.70 -18.09 -1.36
N TYR A 245 9.35 -16.89 -0.90
CA TYR A 245 9.47 -15.68 -1.70
C TYR A 245 10.86 -15.07 -1.57
N LEU A 246 11.35 -14.46 -2.65
CA LEU A 246 12.63 -13.76 -2.71
C LEU A 246 12.38 -12.30 -3.09
N ALA A 247 13.10 -11.37 -2.48
CA ALA A 247 13.05 -9.96 -2.83
C ALA A 247 14.47 -9.35 -2.81
N PRO A 248 15.11 -9.17 -3.99
CA PRO A 248 16.42 -8.55 -4.08
C PRO A 248 16.32 -7.03 -3.95
N ASP A 249 17.30 -6.42 -3.29
CA ASP A 249 17.50 -4.97 -3.27
C ASP A 249 19.00 -4.60 -3.25
N VAL A 250 19.36 -3.39 -3.67
CA VAL A 250 20.75 -2.93 -3.72
C VAL A 250 20.92 -1.70 -2.84
N THR A 251 21.90 -1.75 -1.94
CA THR A 251 22.20 -0.62 -1.04
C THR A 251 22.60 0.64 -1.81
N ASP A 252 22.32 1.82 -1.25
CA ASP A 252 22.61 3.13 -1.84
C ASP A 252 24.07 3.30 -2.33
N ASP A 253 25.02 2.71 -1.61
CA ASP A 253 26.45 2.75 -1.93
C ASP A 253 26.87 1.73 -3.01
N GLY A 254 25.90 0.96 -3.51
CA GLY A 254 26.08 -0.05 -4.54
C GLY A 254 26.85 -1.30 -4.11
N ARG A 255 27.16 -1.43 -2.83
CA ARG A 255 28.05 -2.48 -2.37
C ARG A 255 27.33 -3.80 -2.15
N TRP A 256 26.15 -3.77 -1.57
CA TRP A 256 25.48 -4.98 -1.13
C TRP A 256 24.23 -5.21 -1.95
N LEU A 257 24.12 -6.43 -2.50
CA LEU A 257 22.82 -7.00 -2.84
C LEU A 257 22.28 -7.65 -1.55
N THR A 258 21.12 -7.20 -1.10
CA THR A 258 20.33 -7.88 -0.07
C THR A 258 19.32 -8.79 -0.77
N ILE A 259 19.05 -9.96 -0.19
CA ILE A 259 17.96 -10.82 -0.62
C ILE A 259 17.12 -11.11 0.61
N HIS A 260 15.95 -10.50 0.67
CA HIS A 260 14.93 -10.78 1.69
C HIS A 260 14.16 -12.04 1.30
N ILE A 261 13.91 -12.90 2.27
CA ILE A 261 13.23 -14.18 2.08
C ILE A 261 12.09 -14.30 3.09
N SER A 262 10.90 -14.68 2.63
CA SER A 262 9.75 -15.00 3.50
C SER A 262 9.21 -16.40 3.21
N LYS A 263 8.60 -17.02 4.23
CA LYS A 263 7.92 -18.32 4.13
C LYS A 263 6.43 -18.07 3.95
N GLY A 264 5.95 -18.04 2.71
CA GLY A 264 4.58 -17.62 2.44
C GLY A 264 4.36 -16.16 2.85
N ASP A 265 3.24 -15.90 3.52
CA ASP A 265 2.83 -14.61 4.09
C ASP A 265 3.33 -14.38 5.53
N ALA A 266 4.18 -15.28 6.05
CA ALA A 266 4.76 -15.13 7.38
C ALA A 266 5.52 -13.78 7.49
N PRO A 267 5.29 -13.02 8.57
CA PRO A 267 5.89 -11.69 8.73
C PRO A 267 7.37 -11.71 9.09
N GLU A 268 7.94 -12.87 9.43
CA GLU A 268 9.36 -13.05 9.73
C GLU A 268 10.19 -13.29 8.46
N HIS A 269 11.34 -12.64 8.39
CA HIS A 269 12.19 -12.68 7.19
C HIS A 269 13.57 -13.24 7.50
N SER A 270 14.18 -13.84 6.47
CA SER A 270 15.62 -14.00 6.38
C SER A 270 16.21 -12.92 5.47
N VAL A 271 17.41 -12.44 5.79
CA VAL A 271 18.21 -11.53 4.96
C VAL A 271 19.52 -12.20 4.62
N LEU A 272 19.80 -12.30 3.32
CA LEU A 272 21.09 -12.73 2.77
C LEU A 272 21.81 -11.55 2.15
N LEU A 273 23.14 -11.65 2.03
CA LEU A 273 24.00 -10.61 1.46
C LEU A 273 24.89 -11.16 0.35
N LYS A 274 25.18 -10.34 -0.65
CA LYS A 274 26.28 -10.53 -1.60
C LYS A 274 27.05 -9.22 -1.78
N ASP A 275 28.37 -9.27 -1.61
CA ASP A 275 29.26 -8.12 -1.81
C ASP A 275 29.53 -7.91 -3.31
N LEU A 276 28.84 -6.95 -3.92
CA LEU A 276 28.94 -6.61 -5.34
C LEU A 276 30.25 -5.94 -5.73
N ARG A 277 31.08 -5.51 -4.75
CA ARG A 277 32.42 -4.97 -5.03
C ARG A 277 33.47 -6.06 -5.15
N LYS A 278 33.15 -7.30 -4.76
CA LYS A 278 34.04 -8.47 -4.84
C LYS A 278 33.58 -9.37 -5.99
N PRO A 279 34.27 -9.38 -7.14
CA PRO A 279 33.96 -10.31 -8.23
C PRO A 279 33.89 -11.75 -7.73
N GLY A 280 32.87 -12.50 -8.17
CA GLY A 280 32.68 -13.90 -7.77
C GLY A 280 32.25 -14.14 -6.32
N SER A 281 31.95 -13.09 -5.53
CA SER A 281 31.43 -13.27 -4.16
C SER A 281 30.20 -14.15 -4.12
N LYS A 282 30.06 -14.98 -3.09
CA LYS A 282 28.86 -15.81 -2.91
C LYS A 282 27.76 -15.00 -2.20
N VAL A 283 26.52 -15.44 -2.38
CA VAL A 283 25.41 -15.04 -1.49
C VAL A 283 25.62 -15.77 -0.17
N VAL A 284 25.64 -15.05 0.94
CA VAL A 284 25.87 -15.58 2.28
C VAL A 284 24.73 -15.19 3.23
N PRO A 285 24.40 -16.04 4.21
CA PRO A 285 23.46 -15.67 5.28
C PRO A 285 23.93 -14.46 6.08
N PHE A 286 22.98 -13.62 6.52
CA PHE A 286 23.25 -12.51 7.42
C PHE A 286 22.32 -12.51 8.62
N LEU A 287 21.01 -12.39 8.40
CA LEU A 287 19.97 -12.54 9.43
C LEU A 287 19.02 -13.66 8.97
N ASP A 288 19.33 -14.93 9.25
CA ASP A 288 18.68 -16.07 8.57
C ASP A 288 17.76 -16.95 9.43
N ARG A 289 17.48 -16.50 10.65
CA ARG A 289 16.76 -17.29 11.65
C ARG A 289 15.24 -17.26 11.52
N PHE A 290 14.68 -16.38 10.69
CA PHE A 290 13.23 -16.16 10.59
C PHE A 290 12.57 -15.93 11.96
N ASP A 291 13.20 -15.13 12.81
CA ASP A 291 12.80 -14.94 14.21
C ASP A 291 12.25 -13.53 14.50
N ALA A 292 12.16 -12.70 13.46
CA ALA A 292 11.59 -11.36 13.51
C ALA A 292 11.38 -10.82 12.09
N ARG A 293 10.65 -9.71 11.98
CA ARG A 293 10.61 -8.88 10.77
C ARG A 293 11.89 -8.04 10.70
N TYR A 294 12.53 -8.01 9.54
CA TYR A 294 13.73 -7.19 9.28
C TYR A 294 13.52 -6.33 8.04
N THR A 295 13.28 -5.04 8.22
CA THR A 295 13.17 -4.09 7.11
C THR A 295 14.47 -3.31 6.99
N THR A 296 15.17 -3.45 5.86
CA THR A 296 16.40 -2.69 5.59
C THR A 296 16.06 -1.21 5.41
N VAL A 297 16.65 -0.36 6.25
CA VAL A 297 16.53 1.11 6.19
C VAL A 297 17.65 1.70 5.35
N GLY A 298 18.81 1.04 5.33
CA GLY A 298 19.97 1.42 4.53
C GLY A 298 21.26 0.82 5.10
N SER A 299 22.40 1.25 4.57
CA SER A 299 23.72 0.82 5.06
C SER A 299 24.76 1.93 4.96
N LYS A 300 25.80 1.82 5.79
CA LYS A 300 27.02 2.62 5.69
C LYS A 300 28.23 1.71 5.83
N GLY A 301 28.89 1.39 4.72
CA GLY A 301 30.02 0.47 4.70
C GLY A 301 29.59 -0.96 5.06
N ASP A 302 30.07 -1.48 6.19
CA ASP A 302 29.72 -2.83 6.71
C ASP A 302 28.61 -2.81 7.75
N THR A 303 28.02 -1.64 8.03
CA THR A 303 26.92 -1.51 9.00
C THR A 303 25.60 -1.33 8.26
N PHE A 304 24.65 -2.23 8.53
CA PHE A 304 23.27 -2.12 8.10
C PHE A 304 22.40 -1.53 9.20
N TYR A 305 21.38 -0.79 8.80
CA TYR A 305 20.34 -0.29 9.69
C TYR A 305 19.04 -1.03 9.40
N PHE A 306 18.47 -1.67 10.42
CA PHE A 306 17.23 -2.44 10.29
C PHE A 306 16.17 -1.91 11.24
N LYS A 307 14.97 -1.69 10.71
CA LYS A 307 13.76 -1.66 11.53
C LYS A 307 13.34 -3.11 11.81
N THR A 308 13.14 -3.46 13.07
CA THR A 308 12.79 -4.83 13.47
C THR A 308 11.87 -4.86 14.67
N ASP A 309 11.07 -5.92 14.78
CA ASP A 309 10.25 -6.24 15.95
C ASP A 309 10.91 -7.24 16.91
N LYS A 310 12.16 -7.65 16.64
CA LYS A 310 12.89 -8.61 17.49
C LYS A 310 13.03 -8.09 18.92
N GLY A 311 12.34 -8.74 19.88
CA GLY A 311 12.30 -8.30 21.28
C GLY A 311 11.65 -6.93 21.48
N ALA A 312 10.93 -6.43 20.48
CA ALA A 312 10.36 -5.09 20.41
C ALA A 312 9.08 -5.14 19.57
N PRO A 313 7.96 -5.70 20.07
CA PRO A 313 6.73 -5.93 19.30
C PRO A 313 6.07 -4.68 18.67
N ARG A 314 6.46 -3.47 19.07
CA ARG A 314 6.06 -2.19 18.45
C ARG A 314 7.15 -1.58 17.56
N GLY A 315 8.22 -2.32 17.30
CA GLY A 315 9.33 -1.95 16.43
C GLY A 315 10.42 -1.13 17.11
N ARG A 316 11.65 -1.31 16.63
CA ARG A 316 12.85 -0.53 16.97
C ARG A 316 13.77 -0.41 15.76
N LEU A 317 14.72 0.52 15.80
CA LEU A 317 15.81 0.64 14.84
C LEU A 317 17.12 0.17 15.46
N VAL A 318 17.82 -0.75 14.80
CA VAL A 318 19.12 -1.28 15.22
C VAL A 318 20.16 -1.12 14.12
N ALA A 319 21.42 -0.99 14.52
CA ALA A 319 22.58 -1.12 13.64
C ALA A 319 23.22 -2.50 13.81
N VAL A 320 23.48 -3.18 12.70
CA VAL A 320 24.05 -4.53 12.65
C VAL A 320 25.25 -4.53 11.71
N ARG A 321 26.40 -5.02 12.18
CA ARG A 321 27.60 -5.15 11.35
C ARG A 321 27.61 -6.51 10.66
N VAL A 322 28.04 -6.57 9.39
CA VAL A 322 28.04 -7.82 8.59
C VAL A 322 28.73 -9.00 9.29
N ASN A 323 29.83 -8.76 10.02
CA ASN A 323 30.59 -9.80 10.73
C ASN A 323 30.19 -9.96 12.21
N HIS A 324 29.18 -9.24 12.68
CA HIS A 324 28.66 -9.28 14.06
C HIS A 324 27.14 -9.26 14.04
N ALA A 325 26.57 -10.33 13.47
CA ALA A 325 25.12 -10.46 13.27
C ALA A 325 24.37 -11.00 14.50
N ASP A 326 25.07 -11.45 15.54
CA ASP A 326 24.46 -11.90 16.80
C ASP A 326 23.70 -10.73 17.46
N PRO A 327 22.41 -10.90 17.83
CA PRO A 327 21.62 -9.86 18.49
C PRO A 327 22.28 -9.18 19.69
N LYS A 328 23.18 -9.85 20.42
CA LYS A 328 23.90 -9.25 21.55
C LYS A 328 24.91 -8.17 21.13
N ASP A 329 25.37 -8.20 19.88
CA ASP A 329 26.35 -7.26 19.32
C ASP A 329 25.68 -6.07 18.62
N TRP A 330 24.34 -6.05 18.56
CA TRP A 330 23.58 -4.99 17.89
C TRP A 330 23.63 -3.70 18.70
N THR A 331 23.73 -2.57 18.01
CA THR A 331 23.54 -1.26 18.64
C THR A 331 22.10 -0.82 18.42
N GLU A 332 21.33 -0.66 19.49
CA GLU A 332 20.01 -0.05 19.42
C GLU A 332 20.14 1.46 19.19
N LEU A 333 19.48 1.98 18.16
CA LEU A 333 19.53 3.39 17.77
C LEU A 333 18.25 4.11 18.15
N ILE A 334 17.10 3.58 17.75
CA ILE A 334 15.78 4.11 18.12
C ILE A 334 15.07 2.97 18.86
N PRO A 335 14.94 3.04 20.19
CA PRO A 335 14.29 2.00 20.95
C PRO A 335 12.79 1.94 20.63
N GLN A 336 12.15 0.84 21.01
CA GLN A 336 10.70 0.79 21.05
C GLN A 336 10.16 1.92 21.94
N ALA A 337 9.06 2.55 21.52
CA ALA A 337 8.43 3.59 22.32
C ALA A 337 8.00 3.06 23.70
N ALA A 338 8.22 3.87 24.74
CA ALA A 338 7.76 3.57 26.10
C ALA A 338 6.23 3.53 26.20
N GLY A 339 5.54 4.34 25.39
CA GLY A 339 4.08 4.34 25.24
C GLY A 339 3.58 3.30 24.22
N THR A 340 2.41 3.56 23.67
CA THR A 340 1.70 2.67 22.72
C THR A 340 2.10 2.90 21.26
N ASP A 341 2.91 3.91 20.96
CA ASP A 341 3.34 4.24 19.60
C ASP A 341 4.06 3.05 18.93
N VAL A 342 3.77 2.83 17.65
CA VAL A 342 4.38 1.78 16.83
C VAL A 342 5.31 2.41 15.81
N LEU A 343 6.57 1.98 15.76
CA LEU A 343 7.48 2.37 14.69
C LEU A 343 7.00 1.68 13.39
N GLN A 344 6.44 2.44 12.46
CA GLN A 344 5.90 1.93 11.19
C GLN A 344 7.00 1.82 10.15
N GLY A 345 7.88 2.81 10.05
CA GLY A 345 8.98 2.83 9.09
C GLY A 345 10.08 3.80 9.49
N VAL A 346 11.25 3.64 8.88
CA VAL A 346 12.35 4.58 9.02
C VAL A 346 12.96 4.77 7.64
N SER A 347 13.16 6.03 7.23
CA SER A 347 13.95 6.38 6.06
C SER A 347 15.33 6.89 6.49
N LEU A 348 16.37 6.60 5.68
CA LEU A 348 17.71 7.17 5.83
C LEU A 348 17.94 8.20 4.72
N VAL A 349 17.70 9.47 5.04
CA VAL A 349 17.69 10.57 4.06
C VAL A 349 18.22 11.85 4.71
N GLY A 350 18.95 12.70 3.98
CA GLY A 350 19.45 13.97 4.54
C GLY A 350 20.32 13.84 5.78
N GLY A 351 21.16 12.79 5.81
CA GLY A 351 22.11 12.52 6.89
C GLY A 351 21.46 12.17 8.22
N ARG A 352 20.19 11.75 8.23
CA ARG A 352 19.41 11.47 9.44
C ARG A 352 18.46 10.29 9.23
N PHE A 353 17.96 9.75 10.32
CA PHE A 353 16.82 8.84 10.30
C PHE A 353 15.54 9.67 10.41
N VAL A 354 14.56 9.38 9.54
CA VAL A 354 13.21 9.92 9.61
C VAL A 354 12.30 8.79 10.02
N ALA A 355 11.86 8.78 11.27
CA ALA A 355 11.03 7.74 11.85
C ALA A 355 9.54 8.10 11.70
N ASN A 356 8.78 7.18 11.12
CA ASN A 356 7.32 7.24 11.01
C ASN A 356 6.72 6.38 12.12
N TRP A 357 5.96 7.02 13.00
CA TRP A 357 5.27 6.40 14.12
C TRP A 357 3.76 6.37 13.88
N MET A 358 3.12 5.28 14.28
CA MET A 358 1.69 5.22 14.51
C MET A 358 1.44 5.63 15.97
N ARG A 359 0.73 6.73 16.18
CA ARG A 359 0.22 7.16 17.48
C ARG A 359 -1.29 7.19 17.39
N ASP A 360 -1.97 6.34 18.14
CA ASP A 360 -3.45 6.24 18.12
C ASP A 360 -4.02 6.34 16.69
N ALA A 361 -3.62 5.42 15.82
CA ALA A 361 -4.05 5.32 14.42
C ALA A 361 -3.74 6.53 13.49
N HIS A 362 -2.91 7.50 13.89
CA HIS A 362 -2.41 8.58 13.01
C HIS A 362 -0.88 8.64 12.99
N THR A 363 -0.32 9.34 11.98
CA THR A 363 1.14 9.43 11.81
C THR A 363 1.75 10.54 12.67
N ALA A 364 2.87 10.23 13.33
CA ALA A 364 3.83 11.21 13.84
C ALA A 364 5.21 10.98 13.19
N ILE A 365 5.90 12.05 12.79
CA ILE A 365 7.22 11.97 12.14
C ILE A 365 8.29 12.58 13.03
N THR A 366 9.29 11.81 13.43
CA THR A 366 10.44 12.32 14.19
C THR A 366 11.74 12.21 13.40
N PHE A 367 12.63 13.18 13.60
CA PHE A 367 13.95 13.20 13.00
C PHE A 367 14.98 12.80 14.05
N HIS A 368 15.92 11.92 13.68
CA HIS A 368 16.95 11.40 14.57
C HIS A 368 18.33 11.46 13.93
N SER A 369 19.37 11.74 14.72
CA SER A 369 20.75 11.64 14.27
C SER A 369 21.11 10.20 13.86
N LEU A 370 22.22 10.00 13.14
CA LEU A 370 22.73 8.66 12.81
C LEU A 370 23.18 7.85 14.04
N LYS A 371 23.26 8.48 15.22
CA LYS A 371 23.49 7.82 16.51
C LYS A 371 22.19 7.50 17.26
N GLY A 372 21.02 7.77 16.67
CA GLY A 372 19.71 7.48 17.26
C GLY A 372 19.08 8.60 18.09
N ALA A 373 19.86 9.60 18.52
CA ALA A 373 19.34 10.72 19.30
C ALA A 373 18.24 11.49 18.53
N ARG A 374 17.08 11.68 19.16
CA ARG A 374 15.96 12.47 18.62
C ARG A 374 16.37 13.94 18.50
N LEU A 375 16.11 14.53 17.34
CA LEU A 375 16.44 15.91 17.00
C LEU A 375 15.20 16.81 17.05
N SER A 376 14.11 16.38 16.43
CA SER A 376 12.85 17.15 16.34
C SER A 376 11.67 16.25 15.95
N GLU A 377 10.47 16.82 15.96
CA GLU A 377 9.24 16.24 15.42
C GLU A 377 8.65 17.20 14.37
N LEU A 378 8.11 16.64 13.29
CA LEU A 378 7.46 17.42 12.25
C LEU A 378 6.10 17.91 12.74
N ALA A 379 5.88 19.22 12.72
CA ALA A 379 4.55 19.77 12.96
C ALA A 379 3.63 19.44 11.78
N LEU A 380 2.58 18.65 12.04
CA LEU A 380 1.55 18.31 11.04
C LEU A 380 0.33 19.24 11.18
N PRO A 381 -0.41 19.50 10.08
CA PRO A 381 -1.60 20.34 10.12
C PRO A 381 -2.72 19.85 11.05
N GLY A 382 -2.71 18.56 11.39
CA GLY A 382 -3.68 17.92 12.28
C GLY A 382 -3.50 16.40 12.30
N VAL A 383 -4.51 15.68 12.79
CA VAL A 383 -4.54 14.21 12.73
C VAL A 383 -4.64 13.75 11.28
N GLY A 384 -3.73 12.89 10.85
CA GLY A 384 -3.60 12.52 9.46
C GLY A 384 -2.64 11.37 9.22
N THR A 385 -2.46 11.06 7.94
CA THR A 385 -1.46 10.11 7.45
C THR A 385 -0.38 10.87 6.71
N VAL A 386 0.87 10.49 6.94
CA VAL A 386 2.01 10.93 6.15
C VAL A 386 2.64 9.74 5.41
N GLY A 387 2.76 9.87 4.10
CA GLY A 387 3.54 8.96 3.25
C GLY A 387 4.68 9.72 2.57
N GLY A 388 5.80 9.05 2.27
CA GLY A 388 6.95 9.66 1.60
C GLY A 388 8.22 9.64 2.45
N PHE A 389 8.97 10.74 2.45
CA PHE A 389 10.34 10.81 2.97
C PHE A 389 11.30 9.81 2.31
N HIS A 390 11.06 9.50 1.04
CA HIS A 390 11.99 8.74 0.22
C HIS A 390 13.15 9.63 -0.24
N GLY A 391 14.34 9.05 -0.32
CA GLY A 391 15.53 9.74 -0.81
C GLY A 391 16.77 8.98 -0.41
N ARG A 392 17.92 9.54 -0.75
CA ARG A 392 19.23 9.02 -0.39
C ARG A 392 19.79 9.76 0.82
N ILE A 393 20.75 9.15 1.50
CA ILE A 393 21.39 9.77 2.68
C ILE A 393 22.00 11.16 2.38
N GLN A 394 22.46 11.40 1.16
CA GLN A 394 23.06 12.67 0.73
C GLN A 394 22.06 13.74 0.25
N ASP A 395 20.77 13.40 0.11
CA ASP A 395 19.79 14.36 -0.39
C ASP A 395 19.55 15.49 0.61
N ARG A 396 19.44 16.72 0.10
CA ARG A 396 19.22 17.93 0.91
C ARG A 396 17.75 18.20 1.21
N GLU A 397 16.87 17.46 0.55
CA GLU A 397 15.43 17.61 0.64
C GLU A 397 14.75 16.25 0.55
N ALA A 398 13.52 16.18 1.05
CA ALA A 398 12.62 15.06 0.84
C ALA A 398 11.21 15.57 0.59
N PHE A 399 10.36 14.71 0.05
CA PHE A 399 8.97 15.02 -0.22
C PHE A 399 8.07 14.05 0.55
N TYR A 400 6.96 14.56 1.02
CA TYR A 400 5.95 13.75 1.68
C TYR A 400 4.55 14.22 1.30
N THR A 401 3.59 13.32 1.38
CA THR A 401 2.17 13.61 1.20
C THR A 401 1.50 13.55 2.56
N TYR A 402 0.73 14.59 2.89
CA TYR A 402 -0.17 14.61 4.04
C TYR A 402 -1.62 14.48 3.57
N THR A 403 -2.42 13.68 4.27
CA THR A 403 -3.86 13.57 4.03
C THR A 403 -4.61 13.27 5.33
N SER A 404 -5.89 13.59 5.37
CA SER A 404 -6.82 13.23 6.44
C SER A 404 -8.22 13.03 5.84
N PHE A 405 -9.22 12.67 6.64
CA PHE A 405 -10.57 12.42 6.13
C PHE A 405 -11.19 13.63 5.42
N ASN A 406 -10.92 14.84 5.91
CA ASN A 406 -11.38 16.10 5.32
C ASN A 406 -10.30 16.83 4.51
N THR A 407 -9.06 16.33 4.49
CA THR A 407 -7.93 17.00 3.82
C THR A 407 -7.44 16.15 2.65
N PRO A 408 -7.74 16.55 1.40
CA PRO A 408 -7.21 15.92 0.20
C PRO A 408 -5.67 15.81 0.24
N PRO A 409 -5.08 14.81 -0.41
CA PRO A 409 -3.63 14.61 -0.38
C PRO A 409 -2.88 15.84 -0.90
N ALA A 410 -2.08 16.47 -0.05
CA ALA A 410 -1.20 17.58 -0.40
C ALA A 410 0.25 17.11 -0.35
N VAL A 411 1.05 17.49 -1.34
CA VAL A 411 2.47 17.21 -1.41
C VAL A 411 3.24 18.35 -0.76
N HIS A 412 4.11 18.01 0.17
CA HIS A 412 5.01 18.91 0.87
C HIS A 412 6.46 18.60 0.50
N ARG A 413 7.28 19.65 0.52
CA ARG A 413 8.74 19.61 0.41
C ARG A 413 9.33 19.92 1.78
N TYR A 414 10.27 19.09 2.23
CA TYR A 414 11.01 19.29 3.47
C TYR A 414 12.48 19.58 3.16
N ASP A 415 12.99 20.71 3.62
CA ASP A 415 14.40 21.08 3.52
C ASP A 415 15.15 20.65 4.78
N PHE A 416 16.15 19.77 4.62
CA PHE A 416 16.89 19.22 5.75
C PHE A 416 17.89 20.22 6.38
N ALA A 417 18.32 21.24 5.65
CA ALA A 417 19.24 22.25 6.14
C ALA A 417 18.53 23.28 7.03
N THR A 418 17.33 23.71 6.64
CA THR A 418 16.55 24.70 7.40
C THR A 418 15.56 24.07 8.37
N GLY A 419 15.17 22.81 8.16
CA GLY A 419 14.12 22.14 8.94
C GLY A 419 12.70 22.61 8.57
N THR A 420 12.55 23.27 7.42
CA THR A 420 11.28 23.86 6.99
C THR A 420 10.50 22.91 6.08
N SER A 421 9.20 22.80 6.32
CA SER A 421 8.23 22.17 5.41
C SER A 421 7.44 23.23 4.64
N THR A 422 7.32 23.08 3.32
CA THR A 422 6.50 23.94 2.46
C THR A 422 5.57 23.11 1.59
N VAL A 423 4.37 23.63 1.31
CA VAL A 423 3.45 22.98 0.37
C VAL A 423 4.01 23.13 -1.04
N LEU A 424 4.22 22.01 -1.72
CA LEU A 424 4.62 21.97 -3.13
C LEU A 424 3.38 21.95 -4.02
N HIS A 425 2.44 21.05 -3.72
CA HIS A 425 1.16 20.93 -4.43
C HIS A 425 0.03 20.70 -3.44
N ALA A 426 -1.02 21.50 -3.53
CA ALA A 426 -2.28 21.28 -2.83
C ALA A 426 -3.41 21.29 -3.87
N PRO A 427 -4.25 20.23 -3.93
CA PRO A 427 -5.28 20.14 -4.94
C PRO A 427 -6.38 21.16 -4.69
N LYS A 428 -6.91 21.74 -5.78
CA LYS A 428 -8.18 22.49 -5.74
C LYS A 428 -9.34 21.51 -5.76
N VAL A 429 -10.23 21.60 -4.76
CA VAL A 429 -11.36 20.67 -4.61
C VAL A 429 -12.70 21.40 -4.61
N ALA A 430 -13.76 20.69 -5.02
CA ALA A 430 -15.11 21.21 -5.18
C ALA A 430 -15.95 21.21 -3.87
N PHE A 431 -15.29 21.27 -2.71
CA PHE A 431 -15.89 21.33 -1.39
C PHE A 431 -15.01 22.14 -0.44
N ASP A 432 -15.53 22.54 0.72
CA ASP A 432 -14.74 23.20 1.77
C ASP A 432 -14.26 22.18 2.82
N PRO A 433 -12.96 21.84 2.89
CA PRO A 433 -12.37 21.02 3.95
C PRO A 433 -12.71 21.46 5.37
N ALA A 434 -12.83 22.78 5.59
CA ALA A 434 -13.09 23.35 6.90
C ALA A 434 -14.55 23.17 7.34
N ALA A 435 -15.45 22.75 6.45
CA ALA A 435 -16.85 22.47 6.78
C ALA A 435 -17.04 21.15 7.57
N TYR A 436 -15.99 20.35 7.73
CA TYR A 436 -16.05 19.03 8.37
C TYR A 436 -15.24 18.98 9.66
N VAL A 437 -15.68 18.12 10.58
CA VAL A 437 -14.99 17.80 11.82
C VAL A 437 -14.43 16.39 11.70
N VAL A 438 -13.20 16.22 12.15
CA VAL A 438 -12.59 14.92 12.42
C VAL A 438 -12.30 14.86 13.90
N SER A 439 -12.93 13.94 14.60
CA SER A 439 -12.66 13.67 16.01
C SER A 439 -12.21 12.24 16.20
N GLN A 440 -11.45 12.00 17.27
CA GLN A 440 -11.08 10.67 17.70
C GLN A 440 -11.70 10.41 19.08
N VAL A 441 -12.33 9.26 19.21
CA VAL A 441 -12.93 8.79 20.47
C VAL A 441 -12.38 7.41 20.80
N PHE A 442 -12.53 7.01 22.06
CA PHE A 442 -12.16 5.68 22.53
C PHE A 442 -13.37 5.06 23.23
N TYR A 443 -13.87 3.94 22.71
CA TYR A 443 -14.99 3.21 23.32
C TYR A 443 -14.51 1.90 23.95
N PRO A 444 -15.12 1.44 25.05
CA PRO A 444 -14.84 0.11 25.58
C PRO A 444 -15.45 -0.97 24.68
N SER A 445 -14.67 -1.97 24.31
CA SER A 445 -15.16 -3.26 23.79
C SER A 445 -15.74 -4.10 24.93
N LYS A 446 -16.30 -5.27 24.60
CA LYS A 446 -16.92 -6.21 25.54
C LYS A 446 -16.02 -6.59 26.73
N ASP A 447 -14.71 -6.72 26.51
CA ASP A 447 -13.73 -7.06 27.54
C ASP A 447 -13.10 -5.83 28.25
N GLY A 448 -13.59 -4.62 27.95
CA GLY A 448 -13.11 -3.36 28.50
C GLY A 448 -11.95 -2.73 27.73
N THR A 449 -11.39 -3.40 26.70
CA THR A 449 -10.34 -2.83 25.84
C THR A 449 -10.83 -1.53 25.21
N LYS A 450 -10.02 -0.47 25.24
CA LYS A 450 -10.35 0.82 24.62
C LYS A 450 -10.01 0.78 23.13
N ILE A 451 -11.01 0.85 22.26
CA ILE A 451 -10.85 0.86 20.82
C ILE A 451 -10.91 2.30 20.30
N PRO A 452 -9.86 2.79 19.61
CA PRO A 452 -9.89 4.12 18.99
C PRO A 452 -10.82 4.11 17.77
N MET A 453 -11.57 5.18 17.58
CA MET A 453 -12.43 5.38 16.41
C MET A 453 -12.39 6.83 15.95
N PHE A 454 -12.23 7.02 14.65
CA PHE A 454 -12.43 8.32 14.03
C PHE A 454 -13.89 8.52 13.70
N LEU A 455 -14.42 9.70 14.04
CA LEU A 455 -15.74 10.17 13.65
C LEU A 455 -15.60 11.37 12.74
N VAL A 456 -16.28 11.33 11.60
CA VAL A 456 -16.22 12.38 10.58
C VAL A 456 -17.63 12.78 10.19
N HIS A 457 -17.92 14.07 10.30
CA HIS A 457 -19.22 14.63 9.95
C HIS A 457 -19.12 16.12 9.62
N ARG A 458 -20.17 16.68 9.04
CA ARG A 458 -20.26 18.13 8.79
C ARG A 458 -20.39 18.90 10.11
N LYS A 459 -19.76 20.07 10.19
CA LYS A 459 -19.93 21.01 11.32
C LYS A 459 -21.41 21.40 11.47
N GLY A 460 -21.86 21.51 12.72
CA GLY A 460 -23.24 21.89 13.05
C GLY A 460 -24.28 20.78 12.88
N LEU A 461 -23.87 19.55 12.54
CA LEU A 461 -24.78 18.39 12.52
C LEU A 461 -25.30 18.12 13.95
N ALA A 462 -26.62 17.99 14.09
CA ALA A 462 -27.24 17.64 15.38
C ALA A 462 -26.91 16.18 15.73
N LEU A 463 -26.35 15.94 16.91
CA LEU A 463 -26.04 14.59 17.38
C LEU A 463 -27.22 14.00 18.18
N ASP A 464 -28.37 13.87 17.52
CA ASP A 464 -29.67 13.48 18.11
C ASP A 464 -30.02 12.00 17.92
N GLY A 465 -29.10 11.20 17.36
CA GLY A 465 -29.29 9.78 17.10
C GLY A 465 -30.00 9.43 15.79
N THR A 466 -30.32 10.42 14.94
CA THR A 466 -31.03 10.19 13.67
C THR A 466 -30.14 10.23 12.43
N ASN A 467 -28.86 10.58 12.59
CA ASN A 467 -27.95 10.75 11.46
C ASN A 467 -27.66 9.42 10.75
N PRO A 468 -27.81 9.35 9.41
CA PRO A 468 -27.41 8.18 8.66
C PRO A 468 -25.91 7.97 8.83
N THR A 469 -25.50 6.78 9.27
CA THR A 469 -24.11 6.50 9.66
C THR A 469 -23.54 5.34 8.87
N LEU A 470 -22.33 5.52 8.32
CA LEU A 470 -21.53 4.47 7.71
C LEU A 470 -20.39 4.12 8.67
N LEU A 471 -20.48 2.94 9.29
CA LEU A 471 -19.42 2.35 10.10
C LEU A 471 -18.55 1.43 9.23
N TYR A 472 -17.25 1.70 9.18
CA TYR A 472 -16.30 0.96 8.35
C TYR A 472 -15.17 0.38 9.21
N GLY A 473 -14.93 -0.94 9.11
CA GLY A 473 -13.87 -1.63 9.83
C GLY A 473 -13.15 -2.66 8.97
N TYR A 474 -11.99 -3.12 9.45
CA TYR A 474 -11.20 -4.17 8.82
C TYR A 474 -10.74 -5.23 9.83
N GLY A 475 -9.84 -4.88 10.76
CA GLY A 475 -9.48 -5.71 11.91
C GLY A 475 -8.78 -7.02 11.58
N GLY A 476 -7.61 -6.97 10.93
CA GLY A 476 -6.83 -8.16 10.62
C GLY A 476 -5.52 -7.86 9.91
N PHE A 477 -4.68 -8.89 9.78
CA PHE A 477 -3.49 -8.90 8.92
C PHE A 477 -2.46 -7.80 9.22
N ASP A 478 -2.39 -7.29 10.47
CA ASP A 478 -1.49 -6.19 10.85
C ASP A 478 -1.76 -4.88 10.07
N VAL A 479 -2.92 -4.77 9.41
CA VAL A 479 -3.32 -3.58 8.64
C VAL A 479 -3.82 -2.50 9.59
N SER A 480 -3.24 -1.31 9.49
CA SER A 480 -3.68 -0.14 10.24
C SER A 480 -4.60 0.76 9.41
N LEU A 481 -5.78 1.08 9.92
CA LEU A 481 -6.72 2.01 9.27
C LEU A 481 -6.43 3.47 9.67
N THR A 482 -5.54 4.14 8.95
CA THR A 482 -5.19 5.54 9.22
C THR A 482 -6.10 6.55 8.50
N PRO A 483 -6.16 7.82 8.94
CA PRO A 483 -6.93 8.86 8.25
C PRO A 483 -6.50 9.05 6.80
N SER A 484 -7.45 8.90 5.88
CA SER A 484 -7.22 9.08 4.44
C SER A 484 -8.36 9.87 3.83
N PHE A 485 -8.08 10.65 2.79
CA PHE A 485 -9.13 11.33 2.05
C PHE A 485 -9.87 10.37 1.12
N SER A 486 -11.18 10.58 0.93
CA SER A 486 -11.93 9.98 -0.18
C SER A 486 -13.05 10.93 -0.61
N ALA A 487 -13.07 11.29 -1.90
CA ALA A 487 -14.13 12.08 -2.49
C ALA A 487 -15.52 11.42 -2.34
N LEU A 488 -15.58 10.08 -2.36
CA LEU A 488 -16.81 9.33 -2.15
C LEU A 488 -17.37 9.54 -0.74
N ARG A 489 -16.48 9.60 0.27
CA ARG A 489 -16.89 9.90 1.64
C ARG A 489 -17.39 11.33 1.77
N VAL A 490 -16.78 12.30 1.08
CA VAL A 490 -17.29 13.69 1.10
C VAL A 490 -18.75 13.75 0.65
N ALA A 491 -19.13 13.06 -0.43
CA ALA A 491 -20.53 13.03 -0.88
C ALA A 491 -21.48 12.49 0.19
N TRP A 492 -21.07 11.45 0.92
CA TRP A 492 -21.84 10.92 2.06
C TRP A 492 -22.05 11.98 3.15
N LEU A 493 -20.98 12.69 3.52
CA LEU A 493 -21.02 13.72 4.56
C LEU A 493 -21.86 14.95 4.13
N GLU A 494 -21.85 15.31 2.84
CA GLU A 494 -22.68 16.39 2.29
C GLU A 494 -24.18 16.08 2.37
N MET A 495 -24.55 14.80 2.29
CA MET A 495 -25.92 14.32 2.44
C MET A 495 -26.36 14.17 3.91
N GLY A 496 -25.60 14.71 4.86
CA GLY A 496 -25.89 14.63 6.29
C GLY A 496 -25.40 13.34 6.96
N GLY A 497 -24.55 12.58 6.26
CA GLY A 497 -23.99 11.35 6.78
C GLY A 497 -22.90 11.55 7.84
N VAL A 498 -22.77 10.56 8.72
CA VAL A 498 -21.62 10.37 9.61
C VAL A 498 -20.78 9.20 9.08
N TYR A 499 -19.46 9.36 9.05
CA TYR A 499 -18.53 8.27 8.78
C TYR A 499 -17.75 7.92 10.05
N ALA A 500 -17.75 6.64 10.41
CA ALA A 500 -17.07 6.12 11.59
C ALA A 500 -16.06 5.04 11.18
N GLN A 501 -14.82 5.14 11.68
CA GLN A 501 -13.75 4.20 11.39
C GLN A 501 -13.07 3.76 12.68
N PRO A 502 -13.53 2.67 13.34
CA PRO A 502 -12.83 2.05 14.44
C PRO A 502 -11.55 1.36 13.98
N SER A 503 -10.52 1.41 14.82
CA SER A 503 -9.25 0.71 14.60
C SER A 503 -9.25 -0.58 15.41
N LEU A 504 -10.00 -1.57 14.91
CA LEU A 504 -10.31 -2.84 15.57
C LEU A 504 -9.04 -3.65 15.85
N ARG A 505 -9.09 -4.54 16.86
CA ARG A 505 -8.04 -5.56 17.05
C ARG A 505 -7.89 -6.44 15.80
N GLY A 506 -6.74 -7.10 15.70
CA GLY A 506 -6.31 -7.74 14.45
C GLY A 506 -5.56 -6.78 13.51
N GLY A 507 -5.76 -5.47 13.65
CA GLY A 507 -4.96 -4.46 12.97
C GLY A 507 -3.58 -4.24 13.60
N GLY A 508 -2.80 -3.32 13.03
CA GLY A 508 -1.43 -3.01 13.42
C GLY A 508 -1.26 -1.72 14.25
N GLU A 509 -2.36 -1.07 14.66
CA GLU A 509 -2.36 0.27 15.26
C GLU A 509 -1.58 0.36 16.57
N TYR A 510 -1.59 -0.71 17.36
CA TYR A 510 -0.80 -0.84 18.60
C TYR A 510 0.24 -1.99 18.53
N GLY A 511 0.63 -2.35 17.30
CA GLY A 511 1.68 -3.31 16.99
C GLY A 511 1.24 -4.74 17.16
N LYS A 512 2.23 -5.65 17.23
CA LYS A 512 1.99 -7.09 17.27
C LYS A 512 0.95 -7.56 18.31
N PRO A 513 0.88 -7.02 19.54
CA PRO A 513 -0.12 -7.44 20.53
C PRO A 513 -1.55 -7.14 20.08
N TRP A 514 -1.77 -6.04 19.35
CA TRP A 514 -3.07 -5.67 18.80
C TRP A 514 -3.52 -6.63 17.70
N HIS A 515 -2.58 -6.99 16.82
CA HIS A 515 -2.81 -7.97 15.76
C HIS A 515 -3.09 -9.36 16.34
N ASP A 516 -2.26 -9.83 17.27
CA ASP A 516 -2.40 -11.15 17.89
C ASP A 516 -3.71 -11.29 18.69
N ALA A 517 -4.22 -10.19 19.24
CA ALA A 517 -5.50 -10.16 19.96
C ALA A 517 -6.75 -10.28 19.07
N GLY A 518 -6.62 -10.26 17.74
CA GLY A 518 -7.73 -10.33 16.78
C GLY A 518 -7.56 -11.35 15.66
N ARG A 519 -6.74 -12.39 15.86
CA ARG A 519 -6.52 -13.45 14.86
C ARG A 519 -6.67 -14.86 15.44
N LEU A 520 -6.79 -15.85 14.54
CA LEU A 520 -6.97 -17.26 14.90
C LEU A 520 -8.12 -17.45 15.90
N ALA A 521 -7.89 -18.14 17.01
CA ALA A 521 -8.89 -18.35 18.06
C ALA A 521 -9.43 -17.04 18.68
N ASN A 522 -8.71 -15.92 18.55
CA ASN A 522 -9.13 -14.62 19.09
C ASN A 522 -9.92 -13.78 18.06
N LYS A 523 -10.27 -14.32 16.90
CA LYS A 523 -10.93 -13.52 15.85
C LYS A 523 -12.28 -12.92 16.30
N GLN A 524 -12.96 -13.56 17.26
CA GLN A 524 -14.19 -13.04 17.86
C GLN A 524 -14.02 -11.63 18.45
N ASN A 525 -12.84 -11.32 19.00
CA ASN A 525 -12.56 -10.00 19.56
C ASN A 525 -12.71 -8.87 18.53
N VAL A 526 -12.42 -9.15 17.25
CA VAL A 526 -12.58 -8.17 16.18
C VAL A 526 -14.06 -7.87 15.94
N PHE A 527 -14.91 -8.89 16.02
CA PHE A 527 -16.35 -8.74 15.87
C PHE A 527 -16.95 -8.04 17.09
N ASP A 528 -16.50 -8.40 18.29
CA ASP A 528 -16.92 -7.77 19.55
C ASP A 528 -16.45 -6.30 19.63
N ASP A 529 -15.33 -5.94 19.02
CA ASP A 529 -14.92 -4.54 18.87
C ASP A 529 -15.84 -3.78 17.90
N PHE A 530 -16.36 -4.45 16.87
CA PHE A 530 -17.17 -3.78 15.84
C PHE A 530 -18.64 -3.58 16.21
N ILE A 531 -19.14 -4.37 17.18
CA ILE A 531 -20.48 -4.30 17.76
C ILE A 531 -20.51 -3.22 18.85
#